data_AF-A0A1C6XBY1-F1
#
_entry.id   AF-A0A1C6XBY1-F1
#
_cell.length_a   1.000
_cell.length_b   1.000
_cell.length_c   1.000
_cell.angle_alpha   90.00
_cell.angle_beta   90.00
_cell.angle_gamma   90.00
#
_symmetry.space_group_name_H-M   'P 1'
#
loop_
_entity.id
_entity.type
_entity.pdbx_description
1 polymer ?
#
loop_
_entity_poly.entity_id
_entity_poly.type
_entity_poly.pdbx_seq_one_letter_code
_entity_poly.pdbx_strand_id
1 'polypeptide(L)'
;MKDPLEYLEHINFNTNKFPQYNHLVESCPSENEKEKIIRICRCWQSAKFPYCDDTHKVFIENGDNVGPFVAKLVSYKLSDDERLKQQKYNEKYIKIDKKITANQYSVLNNKLNYTRFMNFNTYPFNNNKFKKSMLFSFAILTSALLYDQKEKLKHLLQANKKLFKDIEIKRDHAEI
;
A
#
# COMPACT_ATOMS: atom_id res chain seq x y z
N MET A 1 25.72 47.59 9.81
CA MET A 1 26.72 46.51 9.67
C MET A 1 26.04 45.21 10.07
N LYS A 2 26.19 44.15 9.28
CA LYS A 2 25.77 42.82 9.73
C LYS A 2 26.62 42.43 10.95
N ASP A 3 26.02 41.69 11.89
CA ASP A 3 26.71 41.30 13.11
C ASP A 3 27.96 40.50 12.73
N PRO A 4 29.17 40.91 13.15
CA PRO A 4 30.38 40.14 12.89
C PRO A 4 30.33 38.72 13.44
N LEU A 5 29.38 38.38 14.33
CA LEU A 5 29.21 37.04 14.90
C LEU A 5 28.08 36.23 14.25
N GLU A 6 27.41 36.73 13.20
CA GLU A 6 26.33 36.02 12.48
C GLU A 6 26.80 34.63 11.95
N TYR A 7 28.10 34.46 11.69
CA TYR A 7 28.67 33.17 11.26
C TYR A 7 28.77 32.12 12.37
N LEU A 8 28.77 32.51 13.65
CA LEU A 8 28.81 31.58 14.78
C LEU A 8 27.48 30.83 14.93
N GLU A 9 26.37 31.45 14.51
CA GLU A 9 25.04 30.84 14.62
C GLU A 9 24.81 29.73 13.59
N HIS A 10 25.62 29.66 12.53
CA HIS A 10 25.42 28.74 11.41
C HIS A 10 26.74 28.05 11.02
N ILE A 11 27.30 27.25 11.94
CA ILE A 11 28.39 26.34 11.58
C ILE A 11 27.85 25.32 10.56
N ASN A 12 28.26 25.48 9.30
CA ASN A 12 27.93 24.55 8.23
C ASN A 12 29.01 23.47 8.12
N PHE A 13 28.72 22.29 8.69
CA PHE A 13 29.60 21.11 8.59
C PHE A 13 29.71 20.55 7.16
N ASN A 14 28.73 20.83 6.30
CA ASN A 14 28.68 20.38 4.92
C ASN A 14 29.39 21.38 3.98
N THR A 15 30.71 21.50 4.16
CA THR A 15 31.57 22.35 3.31
C THR A 15 31.56 21.90 1.84
N ASN A 16 31.41 20.58 1.61
CA ASN A 16 31.40 19.96 0.29
C ASN A 16 30.04 20.07 -0.42
N LYS A 17 29.04 20.72 0.18
CA LYS A 17 27.70 20.95 -0.39
C LYS A 17 27.01 19.65 -0.85
N PHE A 18 27.18 18.57 -0.09
CA PHE A 18 26.45 17.33 -0.31
C PHE A 18 24.93 17.54 -0.18
N PRO A 19 24.10 16.70 -0.83
CA PRO A 19 22.66 16.76 -0.64
C PRO A 19 22.27 16.57 0.83
N GLN A 20 21.30 17.37 1.30
CA GLN A 20 20.82 17.32 2.69
C GLN A 20 20.03 16.03 2.99
N TYR A 21 19.42 15.44 1.96
CA TYR A 21 18.66 14.20 2.06
C TYR A 21 19.25 13.14 1.13
N ASN A 22 19.54 11.96 1.70
CA ASN A 22 20.00 10.78 0.98
C ASN A 22 19.13 9.58 1.33
N HIS A 23 18.70 8.85 0.31
CA HIS A 23 17.94 7.60 0.48
C HIS A 23 18.85 6.40 0.21
N LEU A 24 19.06 5.56 1.23
CA LEU A 24 19.92 4.39 1.18
C LEU A 24 19.07 3.12 1.19
N VAL A 25 19.18 2.32 0.13
CA VAL A 25 18.48 1.03 0.00
C VAL A 25 19.53 -0.07 -0.06
N GLU A 26 19.47 -0.97 0.92
CA GLU A 26 20.44 -2.05 1.08
C GLU A 26 19.66 -3.37 1.26
N SER A 27 20.10 -4.42 0.59
CA SER A 27 19.50 -5.75 0.72
C SER A 27 20.00 -6.45 1.98
N CYS A 28 19.09 -7.10 2.71
CA CYS A 28 19.47 -7.99 3.79
C CYS A 28 20.26 -9.19 3.25
N PRO A 29 21.33 -9.65 3.92
CA PRO A 29 22.08 -10.82 3.50
C PRO A 29 21.22 -12.09 3.58
N SER A 30 21.49 -13.05 2.70
CA SER A 30 20.87 -14.38 2.74
C SER A 30 21.43 -15.24 3.88
N GLU A 31 20.77 -16.36 4.22
CA GLU A 31 21.19 -17.24 5.34
C GLU A 31 22.62 -17.81 5.17
N ASN A 32 23.07 -17.94 3.93
CA ASN A 32 24.39 -18.45 3.57
C ASN A 32 25.45 -17.34 3.42
N GLU A 33 25.05 -16.07 3.48
CA GLU A 33 25.93 -14.92 3.38
C GLU A 33 26.41 -14.47 4.75
N LYS A 34 27.60 -13.87 4.78
CA LYS A 34 28.13 -13.24 5.99
C LYS A 34 27.35 -11.97 6.30
N GLU A 35 27.35 -11.61 7.58
CA GLU A 35 26.78 -10.36 8.07
C GLU A 35 27.37 -9.17 7.31
N LYS A 36 26.50 -8.26 6.84
CA LYS A 36 26.92 -7.08 6.09
C LYS A 36 27.00 -5.89 7.04
N ILE A 37 28.15 -5.24 7.13
CA ILE A 37 28.35 -4.05 7.95
C ILE A 37 28.37 -2.84 7.03
N ILE A 38 27.48 -1.89 7.30
CA ILE A 38 27.34 -0.65 6.54
C ILE A 38 27.73 0.51 7.44
N ARG A 39 28.65 1.36 6.97
CA ARG A 39 29.12 2.52 7.70
C ARG A 39 28.66 3.78 6.98
N ILE A 40 27.83 4.59 7.63
CA ILE A 40 27.25 5.82 7.09
C ILE A 40 27.99 7.02 7.70
N CYS A 41 28.43 7.94 6.85
CA CYS A 41 29.19 9.12 7.23
C CYS A 41 28.31 10.11 8.00
N ARG A 42 28.86 10.67 9.09
CA ARG A 42 28.25 11.79 9.84
C ARG A 42 29.16 13.04 9.91
N CYS A 43 30.40 12.94 9.45
CA CYS A 43 31.36 14.05 9.47
C CYS A 43 31.25 14.98 8.25
N TRP A 44 30.48 14.60 7.21
CA TRP A 44 30.34 15.38 5.96
C TRP A 44 31.63 15.59 5.15
N GLN A 45 32.69 14.84 5.45
CA GLN A 45 34.00 14.95 4.80
C GLN A 45 34.42 13.69 4.05
N SER A 46 33.53 12.70 3.93
CA SER A 46 33.82 11.48 3.19
C SER A 46 33.84 11.71 1.69
N ALA A 47 34.85 11.17 1.00
CA ALA A 47 34.89 11.14 -0.46
C ALA A 47 33.82 10.20 -1.05
N LYS A 48 33.33 9.23 -0.26
CA LYS A 48 32.31 8.25 -0.63
C LYS A 48 30.94 8.56 -0.02
N PHE A 49 30.67 9.83 0.32
CA PHE A 49 29.41 10.25 0.93
C PHE A 49 28.21 9.73 0.11
N PRO A 50 27.22 9.07 0.73
CA PRO A 50 26.90 9.01 2.18
C PRO A 50 27.62 7.92 2.99
N TYR A 51 28.44 7.06 2.37
CA TYR A 51 29.19 6.03 3.09
C TYR A 51 30.43 6.60 3.78
N CYS A 52 30.90 5.92 4.82
CA CYS A 52 32.11 6.31 5.54
C CYS A 52 33.36 5.63 4.96
N ASP A 53 34.37 6.45 4.66
CA ASP A 53 35.71 6.09 4.17
C ASP A 53 36.81 6.32 5.21
N ASP A 54 36.44 6.43 6.50
CA ASP A 54 37.34 6.61 7.63
C ASP A 54 38.05 7.97 7.73
N THR A 55 37.63 8.97 6.91
CA THR A 55 38.08 10.38 7.02
C THR A 55 37.81 11.01 8.38
N HIS A 56 36.79 10.53 9.10
CA HIS A 56 36.48 10.97 10.46
C HIS A 56 37.64 10.79 11.46
N LYS A 57 38.57 9.86 11.21
CA LYS A 57 39.74 9.63 12.09
C LYS A 57 40.64 10.85 12.21
N VAL A 58 40.83 11.61 11.13
CA VAL A 58 41.64 12.84 11.14
C VAL A 58 41.03 13.89 12.06
N PHE A 59 39.70 13.97 12.12
CA PHE A 59 39.01 14.87 13.06
C PHE A 59 39.15 14.41 14.50
N ILE A 60 39.10 13.09 14.75
CA ILE A 60 39.37 12.53 16.07
C ILE A 60 40.79 12.86 16.55
N GLU A 61 41.79 12.72 15.67
CA GLU A 61 43.18 13.09 15.98
C GLU A 61 43.34 14.58 16.31
N ASN A 62 42.51 15.44 15.70
CA ASN A 62 42.45 16.88 15.98
C ASN A 62 41.61 17.25 17.22
N GLY A 63 41.08 16.27 17.96
CA GLY A 63 40.32 16.48 19.20
C GLY A 63 38.80 16.53 19.05
N ASP A 64 38.25 16.21 17.88
CA ASP A 64 36.81 16.07 17.68
C ASP A 64 36.30 14.67 18.11
N ASN A 65 35.01 14.53 18.38
CA ASN A 65 34.38 13.24 18.76
C ASN A 65 33.32 12.82 17.76
N VAL A 66 33.70 12.78 16.48
CA VAL A 66 32.83 12.37 15.38
C VAL A 66 33.13 10.93 14.96
N GLY A 67 32.08 10.20 14.59
CA GLY A 67 32.21 8.83 14.11
C GLY A 67 31.05 8.44 13.19
N PRO A 68 31.19 7.39 12.37
CA PRO A 68 30.12 6.95 11.48
C PRO A 68 28.97 6.31 12.26
N PHE A 69 27.80 6.26 11.63
CA PHE A 69 26.74 5.37 12.05
C PHE A 69 27.00 3.98 11.46
N VAL A 70 26.99 2.93 12.29
CA VAL A 70 27.29 1.56 11.86
C VAL A 70 26.02 0.72 11.94
N ALA A 71 25.52 0.29 10.78
CA ALA A 71 24.40 -0.63 10.66
C ALA A 71 24.94 -2.05 10.41
N LYS A 72 24.54 -2.99 11.27
CA LYS A 72 24.85 -4.41 11.11
C LYS A 72 23.62 -5.13 10.57
N LEU A 73 23.68 -5.56 9.31
CA LEU A 73 22.65 -6.35 8.66
C LEU A 73 22.94 -7.83 8.87
N VAL A 74 22.01 -8.51 9.51
CA VAL A 74 22.07 -9.95 9.77
C VAL A 74 20.92 -10.66 9.09
N SER A 75 21.17 -11.84 8.54
CA SER A 75 20.09 -12.71 8.08
C SER A 75 19.33 -13.20 9.30
N TYR A 76 18.00 -13.11 9.30
CA TYR A 76 17.20 -13.72 10.35
C TYR A 76 17.32 -15.24 10.23
N LYS A 77 17.99 -15.88 11.19
CA LYS A 77 18.06 -17.34 11.29
C LYS A 77 16.89 -17.79 12.16
N LEU A 78 15.88 -18.38 11.54
CA LEU A 78 14.82 -19.07 12.29
C LEU A 78 15.47 -20.23 13.05
N SER A 79 15.12 -20.40 14.33
CA SER A 79 15.48 -21.62 15.05
C SER A 79 14.85 -22.84 14.37
N ASP A 80 15.45 -24.02 14.52
CA ASP A 80 14.93 -25.26 13.91
C ASP A 80 13.47 -25.52 14.33
N ASP A 81 13.11 -25.16 15.57
CA ASP A 81 11.75 -25.23 16.09
C ASP A 81 10.77 -24.28 15.39
N GLU A 82 11.19 -23.04 15.11
CA GLU A 82 10.37 -22.06 14.38
C GLU A 82 10.21 -22.46 12.92
N ARG A 83 11.28 -22.98 12.28
CA ARG A 83 11.21 -23.56 10.92
C ARG A 83 10.19 -24.69 10.88
N LEU A 84 10.22 -25.60 11.86
CA LEU A 84 9.30 -26.72 11.94
C LEU A 84 7.85 -26.25 12.16
N LYS A 85 7.63 -25.25 13.03
CA LYS A 85 6.30 -24.64 13.23
C LYS A 85 5.76 -24.04 11.94
N GLN A 86 6.61 -23.34 11.19
CA GLN A 86 6.23 -22.71 9.93
C GLN A 86 5.93 -23.74 8.84
N GLN A 87 6.71 -24.83 8.74
CA GLN A 87 6.43 -25.96 7.85
C GLN A 87 5.09 -26.62 8.17
N LYS A 88 4.84 -26.95 9.44
CA LYS A 88 3.56 -27.54 9.89
C LYS A 88 2.38 -26.62 9.61
N TYR A 89 2.55 -25.31 9.81
CA TYR A 89 1.55 -24.30 9.45
C TYR A 89 1.28 -24.35 7.94
N ASN A 90 2.31 -24.21 7.09
CA ASN A 90 2.15 -24.21 5.63
C ASN A 90 1.48 -25.49 5.11
N GLU A 91 1.87 -26.67 5.61
CA GLU A 91 1.22 -27.94 5.28
C GLU A 91 -0.27 -27.95 5.64
N LYS A 92 -0.63 -27.40 6.81
CA LYS A 92 -2.03 -27.31 7.25
C LYS A 92 -2.86 -26.48 6.26
N TYR A 93 -2.36 -25.33 5.81
CA TYR A 93 -3.08 -24.48 4.85
C TYR A 93 -3.17 -25.13 3.46
N ILE A 94 -2.10 -25.78 2.97
CA ILE A 94 -2.14 -26.54 1.72
C ILE A 94 -3.19 -27.66 1.78
N LYS A 95 -3.29 -28.36 2.91
CA LYS A 95 -4.30 -29.41 3.12
C LYS A 95 -5.72 -28.82 3.15
N ILE A 96 -5.91 -27.66 3.77
CA ILE A 96 -7.20 -26.95 3.79
C ILE A 96 -7.60 -26.53 2.37
N ASP A 97 -6.68 -25.92 1.61
CA ASP A 97 -6.94 -25.49 0.24
C ASP A 97 -7.31 -26.67 -0.65
N LYS A 98 -6.56 -27.78 -0.60
CA LYS A 98 -6.91 -29.01 -1.33
C LYS A 98 -8.29 -29.56 -0.96
N LYS A 99 -8.67 -29.51 0.34
CA LYS A 99 -9.99 -29.95 0.80
C LYS A 99 -11.11 -29.03 0.29
N ILE A 100 -10.89 -27.71 0.28
CA ILE A 100 -11.82 -26.74 -0.30
C ILE A 100 -11.99 -27.01 -1.80
N THR A 101 -10.89 -27.16 -2.54
CA THR A 101 -10.90 -27.47 -3.97
C THR A 101 -11.65 -28.77 -4.26
N ALA A 102 -11.36 -29.85 -3.52
CA ALA A 102 -12.05 -31.14 -3.69
C ALA A 102 -13.56 -31.06 -3.39
N ASN A 103 -13.95 -30.31 -2.35
CA ASN A 103 -15.35 -30.08 -2.00
C ASN A 103 -16.07 -29.16 -3.00
N GLN A 104 -15.37 -28.22 -3.62
CA GLN A 104 -15.93 -27.37 -4.68
C GLN A 104 -16.24 -28.18 -5.94
N TYR A 105 -15.36 -29.10 -6.34
CA TYR A 105 -15.61 -29.99 -7.49
C TYR A 105 -16.72 -31.02 -7.22
N SER A 106 -16.87 -31.54 -5.99
CA SER A 106 -17.98 -32.46 -5.67
C SER A 106 -19.33 -31.76 -5.59
N VAL A 107 -19.40 -30.51 -5.09
CA VAL A 107 -20.64 -29.72 -5.05
C VAL A 107 -20.99 -29.15 -6.43
N LEU A 108 -20.02 -28.82 -7.29
CA LEU A 108 -20.25 -28.40 -8.67
C LEU A 108 -20.74 -29.56 -9.56
N ASN A 109 -20.29 -30.80 -9.36
CA ASN A 109 -20.76 -31.94 -10.15
C ASN A 109 -22.22 -32.32 -9.88
N ASN A 110 -22.78 -32.00 -8.71
CA ASN A 110 -24.23 -32.15 -8.43
C ASN A 110 -25.07 -30.92 -8.83
N LYS A 111 -24.43 -29.79 -9.20
CA LYS A 111 -25.12 -28.54 -9.55
C LYS A 111 -24.95 -28.13 -11.03
N LEU A 112 -24.15 -28.87 -11.80
CA LEU A 112 -23.91 -28.68 -13.23
C LEU A 112 -25.03 -29.26 -14.12
N ASN A 113 -26.29 -28.91 -13.81
CA ASN A 113 -27.40 -28.94 -14.78
C ASN A 113 -27.84 -27.54 -15.23
N TYR A 114 -27.19 -26.46 -14.79
CA TYR A 114 -27.33 -25.17 -15.44
C TYR A 114 -26.09 -24.32 -15.16
N THR A 115 -25.69 -23.48 -16.12
CA THR A 115 -24.55 -22.53 -16.06
C THR A 115 -23.15 -23.10 -16.35
N ARG A 116 -23.00 -23.68 -17.54
CA ARG A 116 -21.79 -23.46 -18.35
C ARG A 116 -21.72 -21.96 -18.68
N PHE A 117 -20.50 -21.41 -18.80
CA PHE A 117 -20.15 -20.00 -19.10
C PHE A 117 -19.95 -19.08 -17.88
N MET A 118 -18.78 -19.20 -17.23
CA MET A 118 -17.83 -18.10 -17.02
C MET A 118 -16.53 -18.69 -16.46
N ASN A 119 -15.56 -18.98 -17.33
CA ASN A 119 -14.19 -19.28 -16.94
C ASN A 119 -13.39 -17.98 -16.88
N PHE A 120 -13.06 -17.52 -15.67
CA PHE A 120 -11.96 -16.60 -15.46
C PHE A 120 -11.05 -17.15 -14.35
N ASN A 121 -9.87 -17.61 -14.78
CA ASN A 121 -8.78 -18.01 -13.90
C ASN A 121 -8.42 -16.84 -12.98
N THR A 122 -8.50 -17.05 -11.66
CA THR A 122 -7.97 -16.09 -10.68
C THR A 122 -6.93 -16.79 -9.80
N TYR A 123 -5.70 -16.30 -9.88
CA TYR A 123 -4.61 -16.60 -8.95
C TYR A 123 -4.89 -15.92 -7.60
N PRO A 124 -4.61 -16.54 -6.44
CA PRO A 124 -4.91 -15.93 -5.15
C PRO A 124 -3.81 -14.93 -4.77
N PHE A 125 -4.04 -13.63 -4.98
CA PHE A 125 -3.19 -12.56 -4.44
C PHE A 125 -3.79 -12.04 -3.13
N ASN A 126 -3.06 -12.28 -2.04
CA ASN A 126 -3.38 -11.83 -0.69
C ASN A 126 -3.23 -10.31 -0.58
N ASN A 127 -4.33 -9.59 -0.34
CA ASN A 127 -4.27 -8.18 0.04
C ASN A 127 -5.48 -7.75 0.88
N ASN A 128 -5.33 -7.80 2.20
CA ASN A 128 -6.31 -7.25 3.15
C ASN A 128 -6.44 -5.70 3.11
N LYS A 129 -5.62 -4.99 2.31
CA LYS A 129 -5.77 -3.55 2.05
C LYS A 129 -6.62 -3.22 0.81
N PHE A 130 -6.74 -4.11 -0.19
CA PHE A 130 -7.50 -3.83 -1.42
C PHE A 130 -9.01 -4.04 -1.28
N LYS A 131 -9.45 -4.92 -0.37
CA LYS A 131 -10.89 -5.18 -0.17
C LYS A 131 -11.67 -3.96 0.33
N LYS A 132 -11.04 -3.08 1.11
CA LYS A 132 -11.70 -1.84 1.57
C LYS A 132 -11.90 -0.85 0.41
N SER A 133 -10.90 -0.70 -0.48
CA SER A 133 -10.97 0.24 -1.61
C SER A 133 -12.03 -0.15 -2.65
N MET A 134 -12.15 -1.44 -2.99
CA MET A 134 -13.09 -1.88 -4.02
C MET A 134 -14.57 -1.84 -3.55
N LEU A 135 -14.81 -2.01 -2.25
CA LEU A 135 -16.15 -1.89 -1.67
C LEU A 135 -16.65 -0.44 -1.64
N PHE A 136 -15.75 0.54 -1.45
CA PHE A 136 -16.12 1.96 -1.55
C PHE A 136 -16.53 2.37 -2.97
N SER A 137 -15.83 1.91 -4.01
CA SER A 137 -16.20 2.21 -5.40
C SER A 137 -17.56 1.60 -5.79
N PHE A 138 -17.87 0.40 -5.30
CA PHE A 138 -19.15 -0.24 -5.62
C PHE A 138 -20.33 0.46 -4.94
N ALA A 139 -20.16 0.92 -3.69
CA ALA A 139 -21.19 1.69 -2.99
C ALA A 139 -21.46 3.06 -3.63
N ILE A 140 -20.42 3.71 -4.17
CA ILE A 140 -20.57 4.99 -4.90
C ILE A 140 -21.32 4.78 -6.22
N LEU A 141 -21.02 3.71 -6.97
CA LEU A 141 -21.71 3.41 -8.22
C LEU A 141 -23.18 2.99 -8.01
N THR A 142 -23.48 2.19 -6.97
CA THR A 142 -24.87 1.81 -6.68
C THR A 142 -25.69 2.98 -6.17
N SER A 143 -25.12 3.86 -5.34
CA SER A 143 -25.81 5.08 -4.90
C SER A 143 -26.07 6.06 -6.05
N ALA A 144 -25.13 6.23 -7.00
CA ALA A 144 -25.35 7.04 -8.18
C ALA A 144 -26.44 6.47 -9.09
N LEU A 145 -26.46 5.16 -9.32
CA LEU A 145 -27.48 4.50 -10.14
C LEU A 145 -28.88 4.61 -9.51
N LEU A 146 -28.97 4.45 -8.17
CA LEU A 146 -30.22 4.63 -7.43
C LEU A 146 -30.69 6.09 -7.41
N TYR A 147 -29.77 7.06 -7.43
CA TYR A 147 -30.12 8.48 -7.51
C TYR A 147 -30.74 8.82 -8.87
N ASP A 148 -30.13 8.34 -9.97
CA ASP A 148 -30.63 8.57 -11.32
C ASP A 148 -32.00 7.89 -11.57
N GLN A 149 -32.20 6.69 -11.02
CA GLN A 149 -33.52 6.03 -11.04
C GLN A 149 -34.58 6.82 -10.25
N LYS A 150 -34.21 7.39 -9.10
CA LYS A 150 -35.11 8.21 -8.28
C LYS A 150 -35.51 9.51 -8.97
N GLU A 151 -34.58 10.16 -9.68
CA GLU A 151 -34.90 11.37 -10.46
C GLU A 151 -35.86 11.08 -11.61
N LYS A 152 -35.62 9.99 -12.37
CA LYS A 152 -36.53 9.57 -13.45
C LYS A 152 -37.94 9.28 -12.93
N LEU A 153 -38.06 8.63 -11.77
CA LEU A 153 -39.36 8.38 -11.12
C LEU A 153 -40.04 9.68 -10.67
N LYS A 154 -39.31 10.65 -10.10
CA LYS A 154 -39.88 11.96 -9.76
C LYS A 154 -40.38 12.71 -10.99
N HIS A 155 -39.60 12.69 -12.09
CA HIS A 155 -39.99 13.33 -13.33
C HIS A 155 -41.25 12.71 -13.93
N LEU A 156 -41.36 11.37 -13.93
CA LEU A 156 -42.56 10.66 -14.36
C LEU A 156 -43.77 10.99 -13.48
N LEU A 157 -43.59 11.04 -12.16
CA LEU A 157 -44.67 11.39 -11.23
C LEU A 157 -45.15 12.83 -11.43
N GLN A 158 -44.23 13.76 -11.69
CA GLN A 158 -44.55 15.16 -11.96
C GLN A 158 -45.20 15.36 -13.34
N ALA A 159 -44.76 14.62 -14.35
CA ALA A 159 -45.38 14.59 -15.68
C ALA A 159 -46.80 14.03 -15.61
N ASN A 160 -47.01 12.92 -14.89
CA ASN A 160 -48.34 12.35 -14.68
C ASN A 160 -49.24 13.33 -13.91
N LYS A 161 -48.73 13.99 -12.87
CA LYS A 161 -49.51 15.00 -12.12
C LYS A 161 -49.91 16.19 -12.99
N LYS A 162 -49.05 16.61 -13.93
CA LYS A 162 -49.39 17.64 -14.92
C LYS A 162 -50.46 17.14 -15.90
N LEU A 163 -50.31 15.91 -16.41
CA LEU A 163 -51.26 15.31 -17.33
C LEU A 163 -52.66 15.13 -16.71
N PHE A 164 -52.74 14.75 -15.43
CA PHE A 164 -54.00 14.70 -14.69
C PHE A 164 -54.66 16.08 -14.55
N LYS A 165 -53.89 17.13 -14.24
CA LYS A 165 -54.41 18.51 -14.21
C LYS A 165 -54.88 18.99 -15.58
N ASP A 166 -54.16 18.65 -16.65
CA ASP A 166 -54.53 19.03 -18.01
C ASP A 166 -55.81 18.28 -18.48
N ILE A 167 -56.02 17.03 -18.03
CA ILE A 167 -57.28 16.29 -18.25
C ILE A 167 -58.42 16.92 -17.45
N GLU A 168 -58.20 17.29 -16.20
CA GLU A 168 -59.19 17.93 -15.33
C GLU A 168 -59.66 19.28 -15.92
N ILE A 169 -58.71 20.11 -16.38
CA ILE A 169 -58.98 21.37 -17.10
C ILE A 169 -59.78 21.12 -18.39
N LYS A 170 -59.43 20.08 -19.18
CA LYS A 170 -60.19 19.74 -20.39
C LYS A 170 -61.61 19.24 -20.10
N ARG A 171 -61.82 18.57 -18.97
CA ARG A 171 -63.15 18.13 -18.53
C ARG A 171 -64.03 19.33 -18.14
N ASP A 172 -63.46 20.29 -17.42
CA ASP A 172 -64.16 21.51 -17.01
C ASP A 172 -64.50 22.43 -18.21
N HIS A 173 -63.70 22.38 -19.29
CA HIS A 173 -63.99 23.09 -20.55
C HIS A 173 -64.99 22.37 -21.48
N ALA A 174 -65.30 21.09 -21.24
CA ALA A 174 -66.28 20.32 -22.03
C ALA A 174 -67.68 20.32 -21.41
N GLU A 175 -67.82 20.76 -20.15
CA GLU A 175 -69.09 20.90 -19.42
C GLU A 175 -69.67 22.34 -19.50
N ILE A 176 -69.17 23.19 -20.41
CA ILE A 176 -69.69 24.54 -20.77
C ILE A 176 -70.03 24.57 -22.26
#